data_AF-A0AAN9U1E6-F1
#
_entry.id   AF-A0AAN9U1E6-F1
#
_cell.length_a   1.000
_cell.length_b   1.000
_cell.length_c   1.000
_cell.angle_alpha   90.00
_cell.angle_beta   90.00
_cell.angle_gamma   90.00
#
_symmetry.space_group_name_H-M   'P 1'
#
loop_
_entity.id
_entity.type
_entity.pdbx_description
1 polymer ?
#
loop_
_entity_poly.entity_id
_entity_poly.type
_entity_poly.pdbx_seq_one_letter_code
_entity_poly.pdbx_strand_id
1 'polypeptide(L)'
;MPSRYAELDSDEERLPHGMTRIGYDADTQIYTFRDADGSLWEAPPGSRYGHLTKVAGGPKPPSDLENIDVEAADSADQPPPYDDSEAAQPFLNHRAQDNMRQGWGGNTKKHWRAELMPLLNFFFILALSLMGLFWFLGWMAKSSNISNCGLGSHAHQIQQGETCWSVANMHGIDVDGLKEANGGIDCDLLWVGQVVCVPAAPKL
;
A
#
# COMPACT_ATOMS: atom_id res chain seq x y z
N MET A 1 -24.06 -27.72 29.10
CA MET A 1 -23.19 -26.60 29.55
C MET A 1 -22.89 -25.77 28.32
N PRO A 2 -23.61 -24.65 28.07
CA PRO A 2 -23.30 -23.82 26.93
C PRO A 2 -21.91 -23.19 27.12
N SER A 3 -21.13 -23.13 26.04
CA SER A 3 -19.80 -22.52 26.02
C SER A 3 -19.88 -21.08 26.50
N ARG A 4 -19.08 -20.75 27.53
CA ARG A 4 -18.97 -19.42 28.16
C ARG A 4 -18.46 -18.32 27.20
N TYR A 5 -18.25 -18.65 25.92
CA TYR A 5 -17.74 -17.76 24.87
C TYR A 5 -18.70 -17.56 23.69
N ALA A 6 -19.88 -18.19 23.67
CA ALA A 6 -20.81 -18.04 22.55
C ALA A 6 -21.71 -16.79 22.62
N GLU A 7 -21.77 -16.14 23.79
CA GLU A 7 -22.83 -15.19 24.12
C GLU A 7 -22.49 -13.71 23.83
N LEU A 8 -21.28 -13.40 23.32
CA LEU A 8 -20.82 -12.01 23.17
C LEU A 8 -20.50 -11.56 21.74
N ASP A 9 -20.85 -12.32 20.71
CA ASP A 9 -20.56 -11.96 19.32
C ASP A 9 -21.72 -12.27 18.36
N SER A 10 -22.97 -12.26 18.83
CA SER A 10 -24.14 -12.36 17.94
C SER A 10 -24.19 -11.12 17.05
N ASP A 11 -23.76 -11.28 15.80
CA ASP A 11 -23.76 -10.22 14.80
C ASP A 11 -25.16 -9.89 14.29
N GLU A 12 -26.15 -10.67 14.70
CA GLU A 12 -27.58 -10.51 14.47
C GLU A 12 -28.11 -9.12 14.85
N GLU A 13 -27.56 -8.45 15.86
CA GLU A 13 -28.00 -7.10 16.26
C GLU A 13 -27.42 -5.97 15.39
N ARG A 14 -26.34 -6.25 14.63
CA ARG A 14 -25.61 -5.28 13.81
C ARG A 14 -25.88 -5.45 12.32
N LEU A 15 -26.46 -6.58 11.95
CA LEU A 15 -26.85 -6.90 10.59
C LEU A 15 -28.33 -6.55 10.35
N PRO A 16 -28.71 -6.28 9.10
CA PRO A 16 -30.12 -6.22 8.73
C PRO A 16 -30.86 -7.48 9.17
N HIS A 17 -32.13 -7.33 9.59
CA HIS A 17 -32.94 -8.44 10.07
C HIS A 17 -33.03 -9.57 9.03
N GLY A 18 -32.73 -10.81 9.45
CA GLY A 18 -32.74 -11.99 8.57
C GLY A 18 -31.41 -12.30 7.88
N MET A 19 -30.39 -11.49 8.11
CA MET A 19 -29.05 -11.67 7.54
C MET A 19 -28.09 -12.29 8.54
N THR A 20 -27.29 -13.24 8.08
CA THR A 20 -26.30 -13.96 8.90
C THR A 20 -24.94 -13.96 8.22
N ARG A 21 -23.88 -13.88 9.02
CA ARG A 21 -22.51 -14.03 8.50
C ARG A 21 -22.20 -15.50 8.28
N ILE A 22 -21.68 -15.82 7.09
CA ILE A 22 -21.37 -17.19 6.70
C ILE A 22 -19.89 -17.42 6.37
N GLY A 23 -19.09 -16.36 6.27
CA GLY A 23 -17.67 -16.51 5.96
C GLY A 23 -16.83 -15.24 6.15
N TYR A 24 -15.52 -15.44 6.24
CA TYR A 24 -14.50 -14.40 6.21
C TYR A 24 -13.31 -14.90 5.38
N ASP A 25 -12.91 -14.12 4.39
CA ASP A 25 -11.69 -14.33 3.62
C ASP A 25 -10.58 -13.43 4.19
N ALA A 26 -9.52 -14.04 4.72
CA ALA A 26 -8.41 -13.32 5.33
C ALA A 26 -7.49 -12.64 4.30
N ASP A 27 -7.40 -13.18 3.08
CA ASP A 27 -6.51 -12.66 2.03
C ASP A 27 -7.11 -11.38 1.42
N THR A 28 -8.41 -11.37 1.19
CA THR A 28 -9.14 -10.21 0.67
C THR A 28 -9.73 -9.32 1.78
N GLN A 29 -9.72 -9.80 3.03
CA GLN A 29 -10.34 -9.16 4.19
C GLN A 29 -11.85 -8.89 4.00
N ILE A 30 -12.56 -9.77 3.28
CA ILE A 30 -13.99 -9.63 2.96
C ILE A 30 -14.82 -10.55 3.86
N TYR A 31 -15.94 -10.03 4.35
CA TYR A 31 -16.97 -10.83 5.02
C TYR A 31 -18.11 -11.16 4.04
N THR A 32 -18.57 -12.42 4.09
CA THR A 32 -19.71 -12.90 3.30
C THR A 32 -20.91 -13.14 4.20
N PHE A 33 -22.07 -12.70 3.73
CA PHE A 33 -23.34 -12.78 4.43
C PHE A 33 -24.39 -13.45 3.56
N ARG A 34 -25.33 -14.11 4.22
CA ARG A 34 -26.50 -14.73 3.60
C ARG A 34 -27.77 -14.10 4.15
N ASP A 35 -28.63 -13.68 3.24
CA ASP A 35 -29.94 -13.09 3.55
C ASP A 35 -31.02 -14.20 3.64
N ALA A 36 -32.19 -13.87 4.17
CA ALA A 36 -33.33 -14.77 4.35
C ALA A 36 -33.86 -15.35 3.03
N ASP A 37 -33.71 -14.61 1.93
CA ASP A 37 -34.02 -15.06 0.57
C ASP A 37 -32.94 -15.99 -0.02
N GLY A 38 -31.86 -16.26 0.73
CA GLY A 38 -30.71 -17.05 0.32
C GLY A 38 -29.69 -16.30 -0.52
N SER A 39 -29.89 -15.01 -0.79
CA SER A 39 -28.94 -14.17 -1.52
C SER A 39 -27.63 -14.00 -0.77
N LEU A 40 -26.54 -13.92 -1.52
CA LEU A 40 -25.20 -13.68 -0.99
C LEU A 40 -24.82 -12.22 -1.13
N TRP A 41 -24.19 -11.71 -0.08
CA TRP A 41 -23.78 -10.33 0.05
C TRP A 41 -22.37 -10.25 0.62
N GLU A 42 -21.60 -9.24 0.20
CA GLU A 42 -20.22 -9.02 0.64
C GLU A 42 -20.02 -7.60 1.19
N ALA A 43 -19.18 -7.48 2.22
CA ALA A 43 -18.72 -6.20 2.74
C ALA A 43 -17.45 -5.70 2.01
N PRO A 44 -17.13 -4.40 2.08
CA PRO A 44 -15.88 -3.87 1.55
C PRO A 44 -14.65 -4.49 2.26
N PRO A 45 -13.50 -4.63 1.57
CA PRO A 45 -12.26 -5.11 2.19
C PRO A 45 -11.90 -4.36 3.47
N GLY A 46 -11.56 -5.11 4.52
CA GLY A 46 -11.17 -4.57 5.83
C GLY A 46 -12.34 -4.03 6.67
N SER A 47 -13.56 -4.03 6.14
CA SER A 47 -14.75 -3.54 6.85
C SER A 47 -15.50 -4.70 7.48
N ARG A 48 -15.52 -4.76 8.82
CA ARG A 48 -16.27 -5.78 9.56
C ARG A 48 -17.80 -5.62 9.40
N TYR A 49 -18.23 -4.38 9.20
CA TYR A 49 -19.62 -3.94 9.00
C TYR A 49 -19.62 -2.72 8.07
N GLY A 50 -20.68 -2.49 7.29
CA GLY A 50 -20.75 -1.36 6.36
C GLY A 50 -21.76 -1.58 5.22
N HIS A 51 -21.54 -0.91 4.09
CA HIS A 51 -22.39 -1.06 2.91
C HIS A 51 -22.21 -2.45 2.29
N LEU A 52 -23.26 -3.27 2.30
CA LEU A 52 -23.24 -4.62 1.74
C LEU A 52 -23.59 -4.60 0.26
N THR A 53 -22.83 -5.31 -0.56
CA THR A 53 -23.06 -5.44 -2.01
C THR A 53 -23.57 -6.83 -2.32
N LYS A 54 -24.68 -6.94 -3.06
CA LYS A 54 -25.25 -8.24 -3.47
C LYS A 54 -24.36 -8.87 -4.53
N VAL A 55 -23.81 -10.05 -4.25
CA VAL A 55 -22.89 -10.76 -5.16
C VAL A 55 -23.56 -11.94 -5.87
N ALA A 56 -24.59 -12.54 -5.26
CA ALA A 56 -25.40 -13.55 -5.92
C ALA A 56 -26.86 -13.47 -5.43
N GLY A 57 -27.80 -13.70 -6.35
CA GLY A 57 -29.20 -13.92 -5.98
C GLY A 57 -29.35 -15.27 -5.28
N GLY A 58 -30.28 -15.36 -4.33
CA GLY A 58 -30.66 -16.62 -3.72
C GLY A 58 -31.20 -17.61 -4.75
N PRO A 59 -31.28 -18.91 -4.40
CA PRO A 59 -31.88 -19.91 -5.28
C PRO A 59 -33.27 -19.40 -5.71
N LYS A 60 -33.49 -19.25 -7.01
CA LYS A 60 -34.82 -18.90 -7.51
C LYS A 60 -35.76 -20.01 -7.04
N PRO A 61 -36.86 -19.71 -6.32
CA PRO A 61 -37.85 -20.74 -6.04
C PRO A 61 -38.25 -21.37 -7.38
N PRO A 62 -38.44 -22.70 -7.43
CA PRO A 62 -38.75 -23.38 -8.68
C PRO A 62 -39.86 -22.61 -9.40
N SER A 63 -39.63 -22.26 -10.67
CA SER A 63 -40.58 -21.49 -11.48
C SER A 63 -41.88 -22.25 -11.78
N ASP A 64 -41.97 -23.50 -11.33
CA ASP A 64 -42.99 -24.47 -11.68
C ASP A 64 -43.89 -24.78 -10.47
N LEU A 65 -44.18 -23.76 -9.66
CA LEU A 65 -45.34 -23.81 -8.75
C LEU A 65 -46.59 -23.52 -9.57
N GLU A 66 -47.00 -24.49 -10.37
CA GLU A 66 -48.39 -24.61 -10.80
C GLU A 66 -49.25 -24.73 -9.53
N ASN A 67 -50.33 -23.95 -9.47
CA ASN A 67 -51.13 -23.71 -8.27
C ASN A 67 -51.41 -25.01 -7.49
N ILE A 68 -50.82 -25.16 -6.29
CA ILE A 68 -51.21 -26.22 -5.37
C ILE A 68 -52.50 -25.75 -4.71
N ASP A 69 -53.61 -26.35 -5.13
CA ASP A 69 -54.89 -26.22 -4.47
C ASP A 69 -54.76 -26.73 -3.02
N VAL A 70 -54.94 -25.82 -2.05
CA VAL A 70 -54.83 -26.09 -0.61
C VAL A 70 -56.15 -26.71 -0.12
N GLU A 71 -56.50 -27.90 -0.58
CA GLU A 71 -57.68 -28.65 -0.09
C GLU A 71 -57.42 -30.16 -0.15
N ALA A 72 -56.42 -30.64 0.59
CA ALA A 72 -56.27 -32.07 0.93
C ALA A 72 -55.42 -32.23 2.20
N ALA A 73 -55.75 -31.48 3.24
CA ALA A 73 -55.18 -31.64 4.57
C ALA A 73 -56.22 -32.32 5.47
N ASP A 74 -56.55 -33.58 5.20
CA ASP A 74 -57.12 -34.44 6.23
C ASP A 74 -56.82 -35.91 5.95
N SER A 75 -56.29 -36.58 6.97
CA SER A 75 -56.34 -38.04 7.18
C SER A 75 -55.45 -38.93 6.29
N ALA A 76 -54.17 -39.11 6.67
CA ALA A 76 -53.56 -40.44 6.81
C ALA A 76 -52.13 -40.35 7.39
N ASP A 77 -52.04 -40.80 8.64
CA ASP A 77 -50.94 -41.32 9.44
C ASP A 77 -49.54 -41.58 8.83
N GLN A 78 -48.57 -41.14 9.64
CA GLN A 78 -47.16 -41.53 9.74
C GLN A 78 -46.19 -41.02 8.66
N PRO A 79 -45.15 -40.22 9.02
CA PRO A 79 -44.01 -40.02 8.14
C PRO A 79 -43.37 -41.39 7.83
N PRO A 80 -42.81 -41.59 6.63
CA PRO A 80 -42.19 -42.85 6.25
C PRO A 80 -41.09 -43.23 7.26
N PRO A 81 -40.82 -44.54 7.46
CA PRO A 81 -39.75 -44.99 8.33
C PRO A 81 -38.44 -44.30 7.94
N TYR A 82 -37.76 -43.69 8.93
CA TYR A 82 -36.44 -43.12 8.71
C TYR A 82 -35.50 -44.25 8.28
N ASP A 83 -34.99 -44.13 7.05
CA ASP A 83 -34.00 -45.05 6.50
C ASP A 83 -32.59 -44.58 6.94
N ASP A 84 -32.05 -45.27 7.94
CA ASP A 84 -30.72 -44.99 8.49
C ASP A 84 -29.58 -45.25 7.48
N SER A 85 -29.88 -45.82 6.29
CA SER A 85 -28.89 -46.01 5.23
C SER A 85 -28.47 -44.70 4.53
N GLU A 86 -29.23 -43.61 4.67
CA GLU A 86 -28.85 -42.29 4.18
C GLU A 86 -27.98 -41.50 5.16
N ALA A 87 -28.06 -41.78 6.46
CA ALA A 87 -27.24 -41.11 7.49
C ALA A 87 -25.76 -41.55 7.48
N ALA A 88 -25.45 -42.65 6.78
CA ALA A 88 -24.09 -43.13 6.54
C ALA A 88 -23.48 -42.61 5.23
N GLN A 89 -24.19 -41.77 4.47
CA GLN A 89 -23.57 -41.12 3.32
C GLN A 89 -22.58 -40.06 3.82
N PRO A 90 -21.31 -40.09 3.38
CA PRO A 90 -20.39 -39.03 3.70
C PRO A 90 -20.97 -37.72 3.15
N PHE A 91 -21.22 -36.77 4.04
CA PHE A 91 -21.35 -35.37 3.64
C PHE A 91 -20.15 -35.06 2.73
N LEU A 92 -20.44 -34.56 1.53
CA LEU A 92 -19.50 -34.18 0.46
C LEU A 92 -19.11 -35.30 -0.52
N ASN A 93 -20.01 -35.61 -1.45
CA ASN A 93 -19.55 -35.99 -2.79
C ASN A 93 -19.24 -34.69 -3.57
N HIS A 94 -18.07 -34.10 -3.31
CA HIS A 94 -17.52 -32.96 -4.08
C HIS A 94 -17.38 -33.24 -5.58
N ARG A 95 -17.56 -34.50 -6.01
CA ARG A 95 -17.36 -34.95 -7.40
C ARG A 95 -18.46 -34.52 -8.38
N ALA A 96 -19.64 -34.11 -7.92
CA ALA A 96 -20.71 -33.61 -8.82
C ALA A 96 -20.60 -32.11 -9.12
N GLN A 97 -19.92 -31.33 -8.26
CA GLN A 97 -19.64 -29.91 -8.54
C GLN A 97 -18.41 -29.72 -9.44
N ASP A 98 -17.53 -30.72 -9.56
CA ASP A 98 -16.35 -30.65 -10.43
C ASP A 98 -16.68 -30.66 -11.93
N ASN A 99 -17.87 -31.14 -12.33
CA ASN A 99 -18.28 -31.17 -13.74
C ASN A 99 -18.94 -29.87 -14.23
N MET A 100 -19.49 -29.03 -13.33
CA MET A 100 -19.98 -27.70 -13.70
C MET A 100 -18.89 -26.61 -13.65
N ARG A 101 -17.65 -26.98 -13.30
CA ARG A 101 -16.49 -26.07 -13.33
C ARG A 101 -15.57 -26.29 -14.54
N GLN A 102 -15.85 -27.30 -15.38
CA GLN A 102 -15.05 -27.65 -16.55
C GLN A 102 -15.59 -27.12 -17.89
N GLY A 103 -16.68 -26.35 -17.87
CA GLY A 103 -17.33 -25.83 -19.09
C GLY A 103 -16.74 -24.55 -19.69
N TRP A 104 -15.81 -23.88 -19.01
CA TRP A 104 -15.18 -22.64 -19.50
C TRP A 104 -13.66 -22.62 -19.24
N GLY A 105 -13.01 -23.77 -19.47
CA GLY A 105 -11.57 -23.90 -19.55
C GLY A 105 -11.07 -23.59 -20.96
N GLY A 106 -11.31 -22.37 -21.45
CA GLY A 106 -10.58 -21.87 -22.60
C GLY A 106 -9.08 -22.03 -22.32
N ASN A 107 -8.35 -22.53 -23.31
CA ASN A 107 -6.90 -22.73 -23.25
C ASN A 107 -6.18 -21.37 -23.27
N THR A 108 -6.54 -20.47 -22.36
CA THR A 108 -5.80 -19.27 -22.05
C THR A 108 -4.66 -19.76 -21.19
N LYS A 109 -3.51 -19.99 -21.82
CA LYS A 109 -2.23 -19.99 -21.12
C LYS A 109 -2.31 -18.84 -20.12
N LYS A 110 -2.39 -19.15 -18.83
CA LYS A 110 -2.38 -18.13 -17.78
C LYS A 110 -1.17 -17.27 -18.09
N HIS A 111 -1.44 -16.04 -18.51
CA HIS A 111 -0.38 -15.15 -18.92
C HIS A 111 0.41 -14.89 -17.65
N TRP A 112 1.69 -15.25 -17.64
CA TRP A 112 2.64 -14.99 -16.53
C TRP A 112 2.58 -13.54 -16.02
N ARG A 113 2.03 -12.64 -16.85
CA ARG A 113 1.68 -11.25 -16.56
C ARG A 113 0.61 -11.03 -15.46
N ALA A 114 -0.28 -11.97 -15.15
CA ALA A 114 -1.33 -11.80 -14.12
C ALA A 114 -0.80 -11.97 -12.69
N GLU A 115 0.11 -12.92 -12.48
CA GLU A 115 0.62 -13.25 -11.14
C GLU A 115 1.80 -12.37 -10.72
N LEU A 116 2.39 -11.65 -11.66
CA LEU A 116 3.40 -10.61 -11.39
C LEU A 116 2.79 -9.20 -11.21
N MET A 117 1.47 -9.03 -11.34
CA MET A 117 0.79 -7.73 -11.17
C MET A 117 1.09 -7.02 -9.83
N PRO A 118 1.19 -7.71 -8.67
CA PRO A 118 1.58 -7.03 -7.43
C PRO A 118 3.09 -6.81 -7.33
N LEU A 119 3.93 -7.71 -7.85
CA LEU A 119 5.40 -7.63 -7.79
C LEU A 119 5.96 -6.53 -8.70
N LEU A 120 5.32 -6.28 -9.85
CA LEU A 120 5.72 -5.26 -10.81
C LEU A 120 5.73 -3.86 -10.20
N ASN A 121 4.76 -3.56 -9.32
CA ASN A 121 4.70 -2.27 -8.62
C ASN A 121 5.88 -2.10 -7.65
N PHE A 122 6.29 -3.16 -6.94
CA PHE A 122 7.46 -3.11 -6.05
C PHE A 122 8.75 -2.88 -6.84
N PHE A 123 8.96 -3.57 -7.95
CA PHE A 123 10.15 -3.35 -8.79
C PHE A 123 10.15 -1.97 -9.45
N PHE A 124 8.97 -1.44 -9.81
CA PHE A 124 8.84 -0.09 -10.37
C PHE A 124 9.13 0.99 -9.33
N ILE A 125 8.61 0.85 -8.11
CA ILE A 125 8.91 1.76 -6.99
C ILE A 125 10.38 1.67 -6.59
N LEU A 126 10.96 0.46 -6.51
CA LEU A 126 12.39 0.27 -6.24
C LEU A 126 13.25 0.88 -7.35
N ALA A 127 12.89 0.71 -8.61
CA ALA A 127 13.61 1.31 -9.73
C ALA A 127 13.51 2.84 -9.72
N LEU A 128 12.32 3.42 -9.50
CA LEU A 128 12.15 4.86 -9.37
C LEU A 128 12.86 5.43 -8.15
N SER A 129 12.84 4.71 -7.02
CA SER A 129 13.56 5.08 -5.80
C SER A 129 15.07 5.01 -6.00
N LEU A 130 15.60 3.96 -6.63
CA LEU A 130 17.03 3.82 -6.92
C LEU A 130 17.49 4.82 -7.98
N MET A 131 16.68 5.07 -9.01
CA MET A 131 16.92 6.09 -10.02
C MET A 131 16.91 7.48 -9.39
N GLY A 132 15.92 7.77 -8.54
CA GLY A 132 15.82 9.01 -7.77
C GLY A 132 16.96 9.19 -6.78
N LEU A 133 17.36 8.13 -6.06
CA LEU A 133 18.54 8.13 -5.18
C LEU A 133 19.83 8.33 -5.95
N PHE A 134 19.99 7.69 -7.11
CA PHE A 134 21.16 7.88 -7.96
C PHE A 134 21.22 9.29 -8.55
N TRP A 135 20.07 9.85 -8.96
CA TRP A 135 19.95 11.23 -9.40
C TRP A 135 20.20 12.22 -8.25
N PHE A 136 19.71 11.91 -7.05
CA PHE A 136 19.87 12.71 -5.83
C PHE A 136 21.30 12.67 -5.31
N LEU A 137 21.95 11.51 -5.26
CA LEU A 137 23.36 11.36 -4.89
C LEU A 137 24.28 11.97 -5.96
N GLY A 138 23.94 11.82 -7.24
CA GLY A 138 24.63 12.49 -8.34
C GLY A 138 24.49 14.01 -8.34
N TRP A 139 23.34 14.53 -7.90
CA TRP A 139 23.08 15.96 -7.70
C TRP A 139 23.81 16.49 -6.46
N MET A 140 23.80 15.77 -5.34
CA MET A 140 24.58 16.12 -4.14
C MET A 140 26.09 16.08 -4.40
N ALA A 141 26.55 15.20 -5.30
CA ALA A 141 27.94 15.18 -5.77
C ALA A 141 28.25 16.27 -6.80
N LYS A 142 27.23 16.94 -7.36
CA LYS A 142 27.38 18.10 -8.26
C LYS A 142 27.27 19.43 -7.50
N SER A 143 27.80 19.47 -6.29
CA SER A 143 28.39 20.70 -5.75
C SER A 143 29.91 20.60 -5.87
N SER A 144 30.41 20.43 -7.09
CA SER A 144 31.73 20.97 -7.38
C SER A 144 31.60 22.47 -7.23
N ASN A 145 31.83 22.97 -6.01
CA ASN A 145 32.30 24.34 -5.80
C ASN A 145 33.60 24.43 -6.58
N ILE A 146 33.46 24.67 -7.89
CA ILE A 146 34.44 25.35 -8.69
C ILE A 146 34.80 26.57 -7.86
N SER A 147 36.01 26.55 -7.30
CA SER A 147 36.92 27.69 -7.29
C SER A 147 36.19 29.04 -7.44
N ASN A 148 35.37 29.43 -6.47
CA ASN A 148 34.38 30.48 -6.66
C ASN A 148 34.98 31.87 -6.36
N CYS A 149 36.22 32.04 -6.79
CA CYS A 149 36.92 33.31 -6.79
C CYS A 149 36.97 33.78 -8.25
N GLY A 150 36.53 35.00 -8.52
CA GLY A 150 36.46 35.56 -9.86
C GLY A 150 37.83 35.60 -10.56
N LEU A 151 37.84 35.79 -11.88
CA LEU A 151 39.07 35.92 -12.68
C LEU A 151 40.02 36.96 -12.04
N GLY A 152 41.24 36.54 -11.72
CA GLY A 152 42.24 37.40 -11.05
C GLY A 152 42.24 37.32 -9.52
N SER A 153 41.48 36.39 -8.92
CA SER A 153 41.54 36.06 -7.49
C SER A 153 41.73 34.56 -7.30
N HIS A 154 42.26 34.16 -6.14
CA HIS A 154 42.46 32.77 -5.76
C HIS A 154 41.88 32.48 -4.39
N ALA A 155 41.53 31.22 -4.14
CA ALA A 155 41.00 30.78 -2.86
C ALA A 155 42.13 30.59 -1.84
N HIS A 156 42.01 31.23 -0.68
CA HIS A 156 42.85 31.04 0.49
C HIS A 156 42.02 30.45 1.63
N GLN A 157 42.52 29.39 2.26
CA GLN A 157 41.84 28.76 3.39
C GLN A 157 42.42 29.28 4.70
N ILE A 158 41.55 29.86 5.53
CA ILE A 158 41.91 30.46 6.82
C ILE A 158 42.47 29.39 7.77
N GLN A 159 43.67 29.63 8.25
CA GLN A 159 44.35 28.79 9.23
C GLN A 159 44.13 29.31 10.66
N GLN A 160 44.45 28.46 11.64
CA GLN A 160 44.33 28.83 13.05
C GLN A 160 45.26 30.02 13.36
N GLY A 161 44.66 31.09 13.90
CA GLY A 161 45.39 32.30 14.29
C GLY A 161 45.56 33.34 13.18
N GLU A 162 45.04 33.09 11.97
CA GLU A 162 45.01 34.10 10.92
C GLU A 162 43.92 35.15 11.15
N THR A 163 44.21 36.38 10.77
CA THR A 163 43.30 37.53 10.76
C THR A 163 43.25 38.11 9.35
N CYS A 164 42.23 38.92 9.03
CA CYS A 164 42.20 39.64 7.74
C CYS A 164 43.49 40.41 7.48
N TRP A 165 44.07 41.03 8.52
CA TRP A 165 45.31 41.78 8.40
C TRP A 165 46.50 40.88 8.06
N SER A 166 46.66 39.72 8.73
CA SER A 166 47.77 38.83 8.45
C SER A 166 47.68 38.21 7.05
N VAL A 167 46.46 37.88 6.59
CA VAL A 167 46.22 37.35 5.24
C VAL A 167 46.47 38.44 4.20
N ALA A 168 45.90 39.63 4.37
CA ALA A 168 46.10 40.75 3.45
C ALA A 168 47.59 41.12 3.32
N ASN A 169 48.30 41.21 4.45
CA ASN A 169 49.74 41.48 4.49
C ASN A 169 50.57 40.37 3.84
N MET A 170 50.21 39.10 4.04
CA MET A 170 50.88 37.96 3.41
C MET A 170 50.77 38.02 1.88
N HIS A 171 49.63 38.49 1.36
CA HIS A 171 49.35 38.56 -0.07
C HIS A 171 49.62 39.94 -0.69
N GLY A 172 50.11 40.91 0.08
CA GLY A 172 50.43 42.25 -0.41
C GLY A 172 49.22 43.04 -0.89
N ILE A 173 48.06 42.81 -0.29
CA ILE A 173 46.81 43.54 -0.57
C ILE A 173 46.37 44.32 0.67
N ASP A 174 45.42 45.24 0.48
CA ASP A 174 44.81 45.95 1.59
C ASP A 174 43.67 45.12 2.22
N VAL A 175 43.41 45.35 3.50
CA VAL A 175 42.34 44.67 4.25
C VAL A 175 40.98 45.00 3.66
N ASP A 176 40.75 46.25 3.25
CA ASP A 176 39.49 46.66 2.64
C ASP A 176 39.30 45.98 1.28
N GLY A 177 40.38 45.80 0.50
CA GLY A 177 40.35 45.04 -0.75
C GLY A 177 40.03 43.56 -0.55
N LEU A 178 40.53 42.95 0.53
CA LEU A 178 40.18 41.58 0.90
C LEU A 178 38.70 41.47 1.29
N LYS A 179 38.17 42.44 2.04
CA LYS A 179 36.75 42.46 2.43
C LYS A 179 35.85 42.64 1.22
N GLU A 180 36.16 43.60 0.35
CA GLU A 180 35.39 43.88 -0.86
C GLU A 180 35.32 42.67 -1.79
N ALA A 181 36.44 41.99 -2.02
CA ALA A 181 36.52 40.80 -2.87
C ALA A 181 35.62 39.64 -2.41
N ASN A 182 35.15 39.67 -1.16
CA ASN A 182 34.37 38.62 -0.53
C ASN A 182 33.01 39.13 -0.02
N GLY A 183 32.50 40.23 -0.58
CA GLY A 183 31.17 40.74 -0.24
C GLY A 183 31.07 41.38 1.15
N GLY A 184 32.18 41.89 1.68
CA GLY A 184 32.23 42.62 2.95
C GLY A 184 32.37 41.72 4.17
N ILE A 185 33.25 40.71 4.13
CA ILE A 185 33.44 39.77 5.24
C ILE A 185 33.71 40.50 6.56
N ASP A 186 33.20 39.91 7.64
CA ASP A 186 33.51 40.36 8.98
C ASP A 186 34.82 39.75 9.45
N CYS A 187 35.81 40.61 9.72
CA CYS A 187 37.14 40.21 10.16
C CYS A 187 37.17 39.76 11.62
N ASP A 188 36.14 40.09 12.41
CA ASP A 188 36.02 39.65 13.81
C ASP A 188 35.42 38.23 13.90
N LEU A 189 34.82 37.73 12.83
CA LEU A 189 34.10 36.44 12.75
C LEU A 189 34.74 35.45 11.77
N LEU A 190 36.06 35.51 11.59
CA LEU A 190 36.80 34.54 10.78
C LEU A 190 36.80 33.15 11.44
N TRP A 191 36.47 32.13 10.64
CA TRP A 191 36.50 30.73 11.10
C TRP A 191 37.64 29.95 10.46
N VAL A 192 38.27 29.07 11.24
CA VAL A 192 39.30 28.15 10.73
C VAL A 192 38.67 27.21 9.70
N GLY A 193 39.31 27.09 8.55
CA GLY A 193 38.84 26.29 7.42
C GLY A 193 37.92 27.04 6.46
N GLN A 194 37.51 28.28 6.79
CA GLN A 194 36.78 29.17 5.88
C GLN A 194 37.64 29.48 4.64
N VAL A 195 37.01 29.52 3.47
CA VAL A 195 37.69 29.91 2.23
C VAL A 195 37.36 31.37 1.91
N VAL A 196 38.39 32.18 1.68
CA VAL A 196 38.29 33.58 1.26
C VAL A 196 38.98 33.77 -0.09
N CYS A 197 38.45 34.64 -0.93
CA CYS A 197 39.01 35.00 -2.22
C CYS A 197 40.00 36.15 -2.09
N VAL A 198 41.24 35.90 -2.47
CA VAL A 198 42.34 36.85 -2.40
C VAL A 198 42.63 37.37 -3.81
N PRO A 199 42.38 38.66 -4.11
CA PRO A 199 42.72 39.25 -5.40
C PRO A 199 44.24 39.25 -5.62
N ALA A 200 44.68 39.10 -6.86
CA ALA A 200 46.07 39.29 -7.21
C ALA A 200 46.47 40.74 -6.92
N ALA A 201 47.60 40.94 -6.24
CA ALA A 201 48.12 42.27 -5.94
C ALA A 201 48.24 43.09 -7.24
N PRO A 202 47.86 44.38 -7.24
CA PRO A 202 48.05 45.23 -8.40
C PRO A 202 49.54 45.25 -8.77
N LYS A 203 49.85 44.96 -10.03
CA LYS A 203 51.20 45.13 -10.56
C LYS A 203 51.50 46.64 -10.53
N LEU A 204 52.38 47.06 -9.63
CA LEU A 204 52.99 48.39 -9.62
C LEU A 204 53.89 48.58 -10.85
#